data_AF-X1LPF1-F1
#
_entry.id   AF-X1LPF1-F1
#
_cell.length_a   1.000
_cell.length_b   1.000
_cell.length_c   1.000
_cell.angle_alpha   90.00
_cell.angle_beta   90.00
_cell.angle_gamma   90.00
#
_symmetry.space_group_name_H-M   'P 1'
#
loop_
_entity.id
_entity.type
_entity.pdbx_description
1 polymer ?
#
loop_
_entity_poly.entity_id
_entity_poly.type
_entity_poly.pdbx_seq_one_letter_code
_entity_poly.pdbx_strand_id
1 'polypeptide(L)'
;NKGGIRGVVSSVKSGSFNLVLHDKKKNLLYILNDRFGLKPMYYFLGGDVTIFASEMKLILPFLEELNVDFNGISDFLFYKFIIGDKTFIENVRLLSRASLVKIDLSSGKTKCDRYWSIKHHGVPS
;
A
#
# COMPACT_ATOMS: atom_id res chain seq x y z
N ASN A 1 15.42 15.33 14.60
CA ASN A 1 16.17 14.05 14.58
C ASN A 1 15.94 13.36 13.23
N LYS A 2 16.91 13.38 12.31
CA LYS A 2 16.77 12.87 10.92
C LYS A 2 16.99 11.34 10.78
N GLY A 3 17.04 10.61 11.89
CA GLY A 3 17.23 9.15 11.90
C GLY A 3 15.93 8.34 11.78
N GLY A 4 16.03 7.11 11.30
CA GLY A 4 14.92 6.15 11.21
C GLY A 4 14.00 6.37 10.00
N ILE A 5 12.77 5.83 10.06
CA ILE A 5 11.83 5.83 8.93
C ILE A 5 11.53 7.24 8.38
N ARG A 6 11.50 8.28 9.23
CA ARG A 6 11.30 9.67 8.80
C ARG A 6 12.46 10.17 7.92
N GLY A 7 13.68 9.78 8.25
CA GLY A 7 14.87 10.07 7.44
C GLY A 7 14.78 9.44 6.06
N VAL A 8 14.39 8.16 6.01
CA VAL A 8 14.16 7.42 4.75
C VAL A 8 13.08 8.08 3.92
N VAL A 9 11.90 8.34 4.48
CA VAL A 9 10.80 9.03 3.79
C VAL A 9 11.26 10.37 3.20
N SER A 10 12.07 11.13 3.94
CA SER A 10 12.58 12.44 3.48
C SER A 10 13.67 12.34 2.41
N SER A 11 14.41 11.23 2.33
CA SER A 11 15.50 11.03 1.37
C SER A 11 15.01 10.47 0.04
N VAL A 12 13.83 9.85 0.01
CA VAL A 12 13.28 9.29 -1.21
C VAL A 12 12.86 10.41 -2.17
N LYS A 13 13.65 10.55 -3.23
CA LYS A 13 13.47 11.54 -4.31
C LYS A 13 12.34 11.13 -5.25
N SER A 14 12.01 12.04 -6.18
CA SER A 14 11.05 11.79 -7.26
C SER A 14 11.49 10.59 -8.10
N GLY A 15 10.60 9.62 -8.29
CA GLY A 15 10.84 8.38 -9.04
C GLY A 15 9.71 7.37 -8.79
N SER A 16 9.73 6.24 -9.50
CA SER A 16 8.77 5.14 -9.34
C SER A 16 9.42 4.00 -8.55
N PHE A 17 8.83 3.58 -7.44
CA PHE A 17 9.43 2.58 -6.55
C PHE A 17 8.40 1.97 -5.62
N ASN A 18 8.77 0.80 -5.10
CA ASN A 18 8.23 0.18 -3.92
C ASN A 18 9.40 -0.10 -2.97
N LEU A 19 9.26 0.22 -1.70
CA LEU A 19 10.30 0.04 -0.69
C LEU A 19 9.73 -0.69 0.52
N VAL A 20 10.45 -1.70 0.99
CA VAL A 20 10.16 -2.43 2.23
C VAL A 20 11.37 -2.31 3.15
N LEU A 21 11.15 -1.88 4.40
CA LEU A 21 12.19 -1.69 5.40
C LEU A 21 11.81 -2.43 6.68
N HIS A 22 12.68 -3.33 7.12
CA HIS A 22 12.52 -4.08 8.35
C HIS A 22 13.45 -3.53 9.44
N ASP A 23 12.87 -2.93 10.48
CA ASP A 23 13.58 -2.51 11.68
C ASP A 23 13.55 -3.64 12.72
N LYS A 24 14.57 -4.52 12.65
CA LYS A 24 14.70 -5.68 13.54
C LYS A 24 14.75 -5.32 15.02
N LYS A 25 15.33 -4.17 15.37
CA LYS A 25 15.47 -3.76 16.78
C LYS A 25 14.11 -3.39 17.39
N LYS A 26 13.21 -2.85 16.58
CA LYS A 26 11.85 -2.48 17.02
C LYS A 26 10.79 -3.52 16.65
N ASN A 27 11.17 -4.56 15.93
CA ASN A 27 10.27 -5.54 15.33
C ASN A 27 9.15 -4.88 14.48
N LEU A 28 9.54 -3.95 13.60
CA LEU A 28 8.62 -3.19 12.76
C LEU A 28 8.93 -3.40 11.29
N LEU A 29 7.89 -3.58 10.47
CA LEU A 29 7.97 -3.53 9.01
C LEU A 29 7.37 -2.23 8.51
N TYR A 30 8.07 -1.57 7.59
CA TYR A 30 7.60 -0.37 6.91
C TYR A 30 7.55 -0.61 5.42
N ILE A 31 6.47 -0.17 4.78
CA ILE A 31 6.25 -0.34 3.34
C ILE A 31 5.82 0.99 2.77
N LEU A 32 6.47 1.41 1.69
CA LEU A 32 6.16 2.66 1.02
C LEU A 32 6.13 2.47 -0.49
N ASN A 33 5.18 3.11 -1.14
CA ASN A 33 5.16 3.23 -2.60
C ASN A 33 5.42 4.67 -3.04
N ASP A 34 5.68 4.84 -4.33
CA ASP A 34 5.97 6.15 -4.87
C ASP A 34 4.80 7.13 -4.78
N ARG A 35 5.13 8.42 -4.94
CA ARG A 35 4.23 9.56 -4.74
C ARG A 35 2.98 9.51 -5.62
N PHE A 36 3.09 8.90 -6.79
CA PHE A 36 2.02 8.81 -7.78
C PHE A 36 1.40 7.41 -7.86
N GLY A 37 1.99 6.41 -7.22
CA GLY A 37 1.57 5.01 -7.31
C GLY A 37 1.86 4.39 -8.68
N LEU A 38 2.95 4.81 -9.33
CA LEU A 38 3.34 4.32 -10.67
C LEU A 38 3.75 2.85 -10.64
N LYS A 39 4.36 2.39 -9.53
CA LYS A 39 4.56 0.97 -9.28
C LYS A 39 3.43 0.46 -8.37
N PRO A 40 2.64 -0.53 -8.82
CA PRO A 40 1.61 -1.12 -7.98
C PRO A 40 2.26 -1.88 -6.82
N MET A 41 1.62 -1.81 -5.66
CA MET A 41 1.92 -2.66 -4.51
C MET A 41 0.59 -3.20 -4.01
N TYR A 42 0.37 -4.49 -4.18
CA TYR A 42 -0.80 -5.17 -3.66
C TYR A 42 -0.51 -5.68 -2.26
N TYR A 43 -1.55 -5.78 -1.45
CA TYR A 43 -1.44 -6.31 -0.11
C TYR A 43 -2.67 -7.09 0.32
N PHE A 44 -2.46 -8.02 1.23
CA PHE A 44 -3.49 -8.79 1.92
C PHE A 44 -3.23 -8.73 3.42
N LEU A 45 -4.26 -8.42 4.20
CA LEU A 45 -4.25 -8.44 5.66
C LEU A 45 -5.26 -9.48 6.13
N GLY A 46 -4.80 -10.63 6.60
CA GLY A 46 -5.66 -11.72 7.06
C GLY A 46 -5.17 -12.27 8.39
N GLY A 47 -5.90 -12.00 9.48
CA GLY A 47 -5.54 -12.45 10.82
C GLY A 47 -4.09 -12.09 11.19
N ASP A 48 -3.26 -13.12 11.34
CA ASP A 48 -1.84 -13.02 11.71
C ASP A 48 -0.89 -12.93 10.50
N VAL A 49 -1.42 -13.01 9.29
CA VAL A 49 -0.63 -13.01 8.05
C VAL A 49 -0.83 -11.70 7.31
N THR A 50 0.29 -11.17 6.83
CA THR A 50 0.30 -9.92 6.10
C THR A 50 1.26 -10.05 4.91
N ILE A 51 0.71 -9.95 3.69
CA ILE A 51 1.40 -10.26 2.44
C ILE A 51 1.44 -9.01 1.57
N PHE A 52 2.55 -8.78 0.88
CA PHE A 52 2.72 -7.69 -0.08
C PHE A 52 3.43 -8.19 -1.32
N ALA A 53 3.00 -7.71 -2.48
CA ALA A 53 3.67 -8.02 -3.73
C ALA A 53 3.46 -6.91 -4.75
N SER A 54 4.40 -6.76 -5.67
CA SER A 54 4.25 -5.84 -6.82
C SER A 54 3.21 -6.33 -7.83
N GLU A 55 2.80 -7.60 -7.75
CA GLU A 55 1.80 -8.21 -8.63
C GLU A 55 0.77 -8.98 -7.79
N MET A 56 -0.51 -8.76 -8.06
CA MET A 56 -1.62 -9.41 -7.34
C MET A 56 -1.54 -10.93 -7.40
N LYS A 57 -1.17 -11.48 -8.56
CA LYS A 57 -1.09 -12.94 -8.80
C LYS A 57 -0.12 -13.66 -7.86
N LEU A 58 0.85 -12.94 -7.29
CA LEU A 58 1.82 -13.50 -6.35
C LEU A 58 1.25 -13.64 -4.93
N ILE A 59 0.12 -12.98 -4.63
CA ILE A 59 -0.58 -13.09 -3.34
C ILE A 59 -1.55 -14.28 -3.36
N LEU A 60 -2.19 -14.55 -4.51
CA LEU A 60 -3.26 -15.54 -4.62
C LEU A 60 -2.92 -16.94 -4.08
N PRO A 61 -1.70 -17.48 -4.27
CA PRO A 61 -1.35 -18.80 -3.73
C PRO A 61 -1.35 -18.91 -2.20
N PHE A 62 -1.40 -17.78 -1.50
CA PHE A 62 -1.37 -17.72 -0.03
C PHE A 62 -2.75 -17.43 0.58
N LEU A 63 -3.78 -17.27 -0.25
CA LEU A 63 -5.15 -17.08 0.23
C LEU A 63 -5.76 -18.45 0.55
N GLU A 64 -6.40 -18.58 1.71
CA GLU A 64 -7.16 -19.79 2.07
C GLU A 64 -8.36 -19.98 1.12
N GLU A 65 -9.03 -18.87 0.78
CA GLU A 65 -10.14 -18.82 -0.16
C GLU A 65 -9.93 -17.73 -1.20
N LEU A 66 -10.16 -18.06 -2.47
CA LEU A 66 -10.10 -17.12 -3.58
C LEU A 66 -11.51 -16.63 -3.94
N ASN A 67 -11.98 -15.62 -3.21
CA ASN A 67 -13.29 -15.02 -3.43
C ASN A 67 -13.19 -13.78 -4.33
N VAL A 68 -14.23 -13.56 -5.14
CA VAL A 68 -14.31 -12.45 -6.10
C VAL A 68 -14.95 -11.23 -5.45
N ASP A 69 -14.31 -10.06 -5.53
CA ASP A 69 -14.91 -8.80 -5.09
C ASP A 69 -15.82 -8.24 -6.20
N PHE A 70 -17.12 -8.53 -6.09
CA PHE A 70 -18.13 -8.06 -7.05
C PHE A 70 -18.22 -6.54 -7.15
N ASN A 71 -17.79 -5.79 -6.13
CA ASN A 71 -17.73 -4.33 -6.22
C ASN A 71 -16.60 -3.88 -7.15
N GLY A 72 -15.46 -4.56 -7.12
CA GLY A 72 -14.36 -4.33 -8.06
C GLY A 72 -14.76 -4.66 -9.50
N ILE A 73 -15.52 -5.74 -9.69
CA ILE A 73 -16.09 -6.08 -11.01
C ILE A 73 -17.07 -5.00 -11.47
N SER A 74 -18.01 -4.61 -10.60
CA SER A 74 -19.01 -3.58 -10.91
C SER A 74 -18.34 -2.28 -11.36
N ASP A 75 -17.37 -1.77 -10.60
CA ASP A 75 -16.62 -0.56 -10.96
C ASP A 75 -16.00 -0.69 -12.36
N PHE A 76 -15.33 -1.81 -12.64
CA PHE A 76 -14.68 -2.02 -13.92
C PHE A 76 -15.68 -2.06 -15.08
N LEU A 77 -16.83 -2.70 -14.89
CA LEU A 77 -17.86 -2.78 -15.92
C LEU A 77 -18.44 -1.39 -16.27
N PHE A 78 -18.77 -0.60 -15.25
CA PHE A 78 -19.38 0.72 -15.39
C PHE A 78 -18.39 1.81 -15.80
N TYR A 79 -17.19 1.83 -15.21
CA TYR A 79 -16.24 2.95 -15.35
C TYR A 79 -14.98 2.60 -16.15
N LYS A 80 -14.76 1.33 -16.50
CA LYS A 80 -13.52 0.81 -17.13
C LYS A 80 -12.26 0.94 -16.26
N PHE A 81 -12.42 1.22 -14.98
CA PHE A 81 -11.36 1.16 -13.96
C PHE A 81 -11.98 0.83 -12.60
N ILE A 82 -11.17 0.30 -11.68
CA ILE A 82 -11.59 0.01 -10.30
C ILE A 82 -11.38 1.26 -9.43
N ILE A 83 -12.37 1.61 -8.61
CA ILE A 83 -12.33 2.80 -7.75
C ILE A 83 -11.61 2.47 -6.43
N GLY A 84 -10.77 3.41 -5.99
CA GLY A 84 -10.11 3.33 -4.68
C GLY A 84 -8.97 2.33 -4.66
N ASP A 85 -8.92 1.50 -3.62
CA ASP A 85 -7.88 0.49 -3.39
C ASP A 85 -8.39 -0.94 -3.63
N LYS A 86 -9.58 -1.10 -4.21
CA LYS A 86 -10.17 -2.41 -4.51
C LYS A 86 -9.38 -3.15 -5.59
N THR A 87 -9.56 -4.47 -5.62
CA THR A 87 -9.15 -5.34 -6.73
C THR A 87 -10.33 -6.22 -7.12
N PHE A 88 -10.12 -7.17 -8.03
CA PHE A 88 -11.14 -8.18 -8.36
C PHE A 88 -11.25 -9.30 -7.31
N ILE A 89 -10.33 -9.35 -6.35
CA ILE A 89 -10.24 -10.41 -5.35
C ILE A 89 -10.56 -9.81 -3.98
N GLU A 90 -11.41 -10.47 -3.21
CA GLU A 90 -11.73 -10.05 -1.85
C GLU A 90 -10.48 -10.02 -0.98
N ASN A 91 -10.41 -9.06 -0.06
CA ASN A 91 -9.31 -8.86 0.90
C ASN A 91 -7.92 -8.57 0.29
N VAL A 92 -7.76 -8.63 -1.04
CA VAL A 92 -6.58 -8.14 -1.73
C VAL A 92 -6.83 -6.70 -2.18
N ARG A 93 -5.98 -5.80 -1.71
CA ARG A 93 -6.10 -4.35 -1.93
C ARG A 93 -4.86 -3.80 -2.64
N LEU A 94 -5.05 -2.74 -3.43
CA LEU A 94 -3.98 -1.98 -4.04
C LEU A 94 -3.57 -0.84 -3.13
N LEU A 95 -2.31 -0.79 -2.71
CA LEU A 95 -1.81 0.26 -1.84
C LEU A 95 -1.95 1.64 -2.52
N SER A 96 -2.67 2.54 -1.85
CA SER A 96 -2.85 3.93 -2.31
C SER A 96 -1.51 4.62 -2.54
N ARG A 97 -1.47 5.60 -3.46
CA ARG A 97 -0.25 6.39 -3.74
C ARG A 97 0.30 7.08 -2.48
N ALA A 98 1.61 7.30 -2.45
CA ALA A 98 2.31 8.00 -1.37
C ALA A 98 2.02 7.44 0.04
N SER A 99 1.78 6.14 0.14
CA SER A 99 1.45 5.49 1.42
C SER A 99 2.71 5.05 2.16
N LEU A 100 2.64 5.11 3.48
CA LEU A 100 3.56 4.52 4.44
C LEU A 100 2.74 3.59 5.33
N VAL A 101 2.89 2.29 5.12
CA VAL A 101 2.33 1.27 5.99
C VAL A 101 3.37 0.95 7.06
N LYS A 102 2.97 0.97 8.32
CA LYS A 102 3.73 0.52 9.47
C LYS A 102 3.02 -0.70 10.05
N ILE A 103 3.79 -1.76 10.26
CA ILE A 103 3.30 -3.03 10.81
C ILE A 103 4.14 -3.37 12.02
N ASP A 104 3.46 -3.61 13.13
CA ASP A 104 4.07 -4.15 14.34
C ASP A 104 4.09 -5.68 14.25
N LEU A 105 5.27 -6.26 14.04
CA LEU A 105 5.41 -7.71 13.83
C LEU A 105 5.20 -8.52 15.11
N SER A 106 5.16 -7.88 16.28
CA SER A 106 4.85 -8.55 17.55
C SER A 106 3.35 -8.68 17.79
N SER A 107 2.55 -7.76 17.25
CA SER A 107 1.11 -7.66 17.53
C SER A 107 0.21 -7.73 16.29
N GLY A 108 0.79 -7.74 15.08
CA GLY A 108 0.06 -7.67 13.81
C GLY A 108 -0.58 -6.30 13.51
N LYS A 109 -0.51 -5.34 14.44
CA LYS A 109 -1.17 -4.05 14.29
C LYS A 109 -0.59 -3.27 13.13
N THR A 110 -1.47 -2.85 12.23
CA THR A 110 -1.11 -2.12 11.01
C THR A 110 -1.66 -0.70 11.05
N LYS A 111 -0.85 0.27 10.61
CA LYS A 111 -1.25 1.66 10.41
C LYS A 111 -0.80 2.13 9.03
N CYS A 112 -1.69 2.75 8.28
CA CYS A 112 -1.38 3.35 6.99
C CYS A 112 -1.51 4.88 7.07
N ASP A 113 -0.44 5.59 6.71
CA ASP A 113 -0.40 7.05 6.65
C ASP A 113 0.02 7.51 5.24
N ARG A 114 -0.44 8.67 4.79
CA ARG A 114 0.07 9.30 3.57
C ARG A 114 1.31 10.15 3.89
N TYR A 115 2.46 9.83 3.30
CA TYR A 115 3.71 10.55 3.56
C TYR A 115 3.94 11.77 2.66
N TRP A 116 3.21 11.87 1.55
CA TRP A 116 3.33 12.98 0.61
C TRP A 116 1.98 13.34 -0.02
N SER A 117 1.73 14.63 -0.23
CA SER A 117 0.58 15.14 -0.98
C SER A 117 0.98 16.36 -1.79
N ILE A 118 0.28 16.59 -2.90
CA ILE A 118 0.39 17.83 -3.66
C ILE A 118 -0.24 18.93 -2.79
N LYS A 119 0.54 19.96 -2.48
CA LYS A 119 -0.02 21.20 -1.92
C LYS A 119 -0.62 21.99 -3.06
N HIS A 120 -1.94 22.13 -3.09
CA HIS A 120 -2.59 23.07 -3.99
C HIS A 120 -2.32 24.49 -3.48
N HIS A 121 -1.52 25.25 -4.22
CA HIS A 121 -1.56 26.70 -4.12
C HIS A 121 -2.80 27.13 -4.91
N GLY A 122 -3.85 27.55 -4.20
CA GLY A 122 -5.08 28.02 -4.82
C GLY A 122 -4.76 29.16 -5.78
N VAL A 123 -5.36 29.12 -6.97
CA VAL A 123 -5.48 30.32 -7.80
C VAL A 123 -6.36 31.28 -6.99
N PRO A 124 -5.90 32.50 -6.66
CA PRO A 124 -6.76 33.49 -6.04
C PRO A 124 -7.98 33.70 -6.94
N SER A 125 -9.17 33.66 -6.34
CA SER A 125 -10.43 34.01 -7.00
C SER A 125 -10.38 35.44 -7.53
#